data_AF-A0A235ELD3-F1
#
_entry.id   AF-A0A235ELD3-F1
#
_cell.length_a   1.000
_cell.length_b   1.000
_cell.length_c   1.000
_cell.angle_alpha   90.00
_cell.angle_beta   90.00
_cell.angle_gamma   90.00
#
_symmetry.space_group_name_H-M   'P 1'
#
loop_
_entity.id
_entity.type
_entity.pdbx_description
1 polymer ?
#
loop_
_entity_poly.entity_id
_entity_poly.type
_entity_poly.pdbx_seq_one_letter_code
_entity_poly.pdbx_strand_id
1 'polypeptide(L)'
;MATTPGSPERRRAPRIAPLSADIYAAGAAPARESSLQELKAQSRKPGEASFFYLDHHFQHNAVKVLPGEYFVADESLVIMTVLGSCIAACLWDSRARVGGMNHFMLPDGDLADASGRYGSYAMELLINEMLKLGARRETMQAKIFGGAQVMHNFTTMNVGERNTNFVLNYLHTERIPIVSEDVLDIYPRKVVFFPVTGKAMVKRLAHAHPDALAQEARGNAVTVVKSTAGGSVDLF
;
A
#
# COMPACT_ATOMS: atom_id res chain seq x y z
N MET A 1 24.29 34.50 39.93
CA MET A 1 24.62 33.65 38.76
C MET A 1 23.47 32.68 38.56
N ALA A 2 22.62 32.92 37.57
CA ALA A 2 21.48 32.08 37.25
C ALA A 2 21.80 31.25 36.01
N THR A 3 21.68 29.92 36.11
CA THR A 3 21.89 28.97 35.01
C THR A 3 20.54 28.51 34.47
N THR A 4 20.25 28.84 33.21
CA THR A 4 19.06 28.42 32.46
C THR A 4 19.20 26.96 32.00
N PRO A 5 18.17 26.09 32.12
CA PRO A 5 18.21 24.76 31.53
C PRO A 5 17.87 24.82 30.04
N GLY A 6 18.68 24.13 29.23
CA GLY A 6 18.57 24.05 27.77
C GLY A 6 17.27 23.37 27.30
N SER A 7 16.75 23.86 26.19
CA SER A 7 15.59 23.30 25.50
C SER A 7 15.91 21.94 24.85
N PRO A 8 14.98 20.98 24.85
CA PRO A 8 15.20 19.70 24.20
C PRO A 8 15.13 19.86 22.67
N GLU A 9 16.23 19.52 22.02
CA GLU A 9 16.40 19.50 20.57
C GLU A 9 15.37 18.55 19.93
N ARG A 10 14.40 19.12 19.21
CA ARG A 10 13.45 18.36 18.39
C ARG A 10 14.22 17.58 17.34
N ARG A 11 14.41 16.27 17.57
CA ARG A 11 14.95 15.32 16.58
C ARG A 11 14.23 15.53 15.23
N ARG A 12 14.90 16.16 14.28
CA ARG A 12 14.41 16.28 12.90
C ARG A 12 14.44 14.88 12.29
N ALA A 13 13.27 14.37 11.94
CA ALA A 13 13.17 13.18 11.11
C ALA A 13 14.00 13.40 9.83
N PRO A 14 14.78 12.40 9.38
CA PRO A 14 15.61 12.54 8.19
C PRO A 14 14.74 12.90 6.98
N ARG A 15 15.08 14.00 6.30
CA ARG A 15 14.46 14.38 5.03
C ARG A 15 14.91 13.36 3.99
N ILE A 16 13.99 12.49 3.58
CA ILE A 16 14.17 11.62 2.42
C ILE A 16 14.41 12.55 1.22
N ALA A 17 15.54 12.39 0.53
CA ALA A 17 15.84 13.15 -0.67
C ALA A 17 14.69 13.01 -1.69
N PRO A 18 14.33 14.07 -2.45
CA PRO A 18 13.31 13.96 -3.49
C PRO A 18 13.77 12.92 -4.52
N LEU A 19 13.00 11.84 -4.66
CA LEU A 19 13.24 10.75 -5.62
C LEU A 19 12.80 11.17 -7.04
N SER A 20 13.12 12.39 -7.46
CA SER A 20 12.43 13.07 -8.55
C SER A 20 12.92 12.70 -9.95
N ALA A 21 14.06 12.04 -10.14
CA ALA A 21 14.66 11.86 -11.47
C ALA A 21 14.69 10.39 -11.98
N ASP A 22 14.88 9.40 -11.10
CA ASP A 22 15.23 8.04 -11.54
C ASP A 22 14.05 7.05 -11.60
N ILE A 23 12.83 7.48 -11.24
CA ILE A 23 11.67 6.57 -11.23
C ILE A 23 11.25 6.16 -12.64
N TYR A 24 11.48 7.04 -13.63
CA TYR A 24 11.22 6.83 -15.05
C TYR A 24 12.53 6.87 -15.86
N ALA A 25 13.58 6.19 -15.39
CA ALA A 25 14.94 6.29 -15.94
C ALA A 25 15.05 6.09 -17.47
N ALA A 26 16.04 6.77 -18.05
CA ALA A 26 16.29 7.00 -19.47
C ALA A 26 16.41 5.71 -20.29
N GLY A 27 15.46 5.48 -21.19
CA GLY A 27 15.49 4.37 -22.16
C GLY A 27 14.11 3.97 -22.69
N ALA A 28 13.06 4.24 -21.92
CA ALA A 28 11.68 4.11 -22.38
C ALA A 28 11.16 5.44 -22.97
N ALA A 29 10.24 5.37 -23.94
CA ALA A 29 9.55 6.56 -24.44
C ALA A 29 8.91 7.34 -23.27
N PRO A 30 8.89 8.68 -23.29
CA PRO A 30 8.27 9.46 -22.22
C PRO A 30 6.81 9.04 -22.06
N ALA A 31 6.38 8.88 -20.80
CA ALA A 31 4.97 8.62 -20.52
C ALA A 31 4.14 9.85 -20.89
N ARG A 32 2.85 9.66 -21.18
CA ARG A 32 1.93 10.79 -21.31
C ARG A 32 1.93 11.56 -19.99
N GLU A 33 1.88 12.89 -20.05
CA GLU A 33 1.73 13.74 -18.87
C GLU A 33 0.49 14.60 -19.05
N SER A 34 -0.34 14.70 -18.01
CA SER A 34 -1.44 15.67 -17.94
C SER A 34 -1.18 16.67 -16.83
N SER A 35 -1.60 17.90 -17.03
CA SER A 35 -1.61 18.92 -15.98
C SER A 35 -2.58 18.55 -14.86
N LEU A 36 -2.36 19.12 -13.67
CA LEU A 36 -3.26 18.90 -12.53
C LEU A 36 -4.68 19.42 -12.82
N GLN A 37 -4.82 20.47 -13.62
CA GLN A 37 -6.12 21.03 -14.00
C GLN A 37 -6.89 20.08 -14.91
N GLU A 38 -6.22 19.48 -15.91
CA GLU A 38 -6.83 18.47 -16.79
C GLU A 38 -7.29 17.24 -16.01
N LEU A 39 -6.44 16.72 -15.11
CA LEU A 39 -6.78 15.58 -14.26
C LEU A 39 -8.03 15.85 -13.40
N LYS A 40 -8.17 17.07 -12.87
CA LYS A 40 -9.32 17.47 -12.06
C LYS A 40 -10.59 17.74 -12.88
N ALA A 41 -10.45 18.12 -14.15
CA ALA A 41 -11.57 18.45 -15.02
C ALA A 41 -12.25 17.22 -15.64
N GLN A 42 -11.54 16.09 -15.72
CA GLN A 42 -12.09 14.84 -16.27
C GLN A 42 -13.24 14.30 -15.41
N SER A 43 -14.35 13.95 -16.06
CA SER A 43 -15.44 13.21 -15.43
C SER A 43 -14.97 11.82 -14.99
N ARG A 44 -15.37 11.40 -13.78
CA ARG A 44 -14.94 10.14 -13.18
C ARG A 44 -16.06 9.13 -13.15
N LYS A 45 -15.72 7.86 -13.36
CA LYS A 45 -16.65 6.73 -13.23
C LYS A 45 -16.96 6.48 -11.75
N PRO A 46 -18.09 5.81 -11.43
CA PRO A 46 -18.36 5.37 -10.06
C PRO A 46 -17.19 4.56 -9.48
N GLY A 47 -16.74 4.93 -8.28
CA GLY A 47 -15.61 4.30 -7.59
C GLY A 47 -14.23 4.70 -8.12
N GLU A 48 -14.13 5.51 -9.17
CA GLU A 48 -12.83 6.00 -9.65
C GLU A 48 -12.36 7.19 -8.78
N ALA A 49 -11.13 7.11 -8.28
CA ALA A 49 -10.58 8.13 -7.40
C ALA A 49 -10.48 9.49 -8.11
N SER A 50 -10.84 10.56 -7.38
CA SER A 50 -10.95 11.93 -7.93
C SER A 50 -10.14 12.98 -7.15
N PHE A 51 -9.47 12.58 -6.07
CA PHE A 51 -8.70 13.51 -5.24
C PHE A 51 -7.26 13.67 -5.76
N PHE A 52 -7.07 14.62 -6.68
CA PHE A 52 -5.78 14.94 -7.27
C PHE A 52 -5.06 16.12 -6.60
N TYR A 53 -3.74 16.00 -6.47
CA TYR A 53 -2.86 17.04 -5.93
C TYR A 53 -1.44 16.92 -6.50
N LEU A 54 -0.64 17.97 -6.36
CA LEU A 54 0.79 17.90 -6.65
C LEU A 54 1.52 17.37 -5.41
N ASP A 55 2.21 16.24 -5.53
CA ASP A 55 3.03 15.73 -4.43
C ASP A 55 4.45 16.30 -4.53
N HIS A 56 4.83 17.16 -3.58
CA HIS A 56 6.15 17.79 -3.56
C HIS A 56 7.30 16.83 -3.21
N HIS A 57 7.03 15.65 -2.66
CA HIS A 57 8.09 14.69 -2.38
C HIS A 57 8.52 13.96 -3.66
N PHE A 58 7.55 13.54 -4.47
CA PHE A 58 7.80 12.85 -5.74
C PHE A 58 7.91 13.80 -6.93
N GLN A 59 7.52 15.08 -6.79
CA GLN A 59 7.48 16.05 -7.89
C GLN A 59 6.61 15.58 -9.06
N HIS A 60 5.52 14.89 -8.76
CA HIS A 60 4.56 14.37 -9.73
C HIS A 60 3.14 14.71 -9.30
N ASN A 61 2.22 14.77 -10.27
CA ASN A 61 0.80 14.73 -9.95
C ASN A 61 0.48 13.41 -9.24
N ALA A 62 -0.39 13.48 -8.25
CA ALA A 62 -0.79 12.34 -7.45
C ALA A 62 -2.31 12.28 -7.33
N VAL A 63 -2.82 11.07 -7.24
CA VAL A 63 -4.22 10.78 -6.91
C VAL A 63 -4.26 9.96 -5.62
N LYS A 64 -5.17 10.33 -4.71
CA LYS A 64 -5.42 9.54 -3.51
C LYS A 64 -6.58 8.60 -3.75
N VAL A 65 -6.33 7.30 -3.58
CA VAL A 65 -7.37 6.26 -3.61
C VAL A 65 -7.84 6.03 -2.18
N LEU A 66 -9.12 6.30 -1.92
CA LEU A 66 -9.80 6.11 -0.64
C LEU A 66 -10.43 4.71 -0.56
N PRO A 67 -10.86 4.26 0.63
CA PRO A 67 -11.53 2.97 0.76
C PRO A 67 -12.77 2.89 -0.14
N GLY A 68 -12.87 1.83 -0.93
CA GLY A 68 -13.93 1.64 -1.91
C GLY A 68 -13.62 2.19 -3.30
N GLU A 69 -12.47 2.84 -3.49
CA GLU A 69 -12.08 3.43 -4.76
C GLU A 69 -11.01 2.60 -5.50
N TYR A 70 -10.85 2.89 -6.78
CA TYR A 70 -9.76 2.43 -7.62
C TYR A 70 -9.27 3.55 -8.54
N PHE A 71 -8.09 3.37 -9.13
CA PHE A 71 -7.59 4.24 -10.18
C PHE A 71 -6.69 3.47 -11.14
N VAL A 72 -6.78 3.74 -12.44
CA VAL A 72 -5.95 3.15 -13.49
C VAL A 72 -5.39 4.27 -14.36
N ALA A 73 -4.12 4.16 -14.73
CA ALA A 73 -3.47 5.13 -15.60
C ALA A 73 -2.39 4.50 -16.49
N ASP A 74 -2.17 5.13 -17.63
CA ASP A 74 -1.06 4.95 -18.58
C ASP A 74 -0.16 6.20 -18.65
N GLU A 75 -0.39 7.17 -17.74
CA GLU A 75 0.28 8.46 -17.69
C GLU A 75 1.16 8.65 -16.44
N SER A 76 2.07 9.63 -16.50
CA SER A 76 3.03 9.97 -15.45
C SER A 76 2.33 10.64 -14.26
N LEU A 77 1.89 9.82 -13.31
CA LEU A 77 1.37 10.27 -12.03
C LEU A 77 1.62 9.22 -10.95
N VAL A 78 1.26 9.54 -9.72
CA VAL A 78 1.45 8.67 -8.57
C VAL A 78 0.11 8.34 -7.93
N ILE A 79 -0.18 7.05 -7.74
CA ILE A 79 -1.38 6.59 -7.04
C ILE A 79 -1.01 6.32 -5.58
N MET A 80 -1.73 6.91 -4.63
CA MET A 80 -1.41 6.79 -3.20
C MET A 80 -2.59 6.34 -2.36
N THR A 81 -2.30 5.55 -1.33
CA THR A 81 -3.29 5.19 -0.31
C THR A 81 -2.66 4.91 1.05
N VAL A 82 -3.49 4.81 2.08
CA VAL A 82 -3.09 4.41 3.44
C VAL A 82 -3.98 3.27 3.90
N LEU A 83 -3.36 2.20 4.39
CA LEU A 83 -4.00 0.93 4.68
C LEU A 83 -3.84 0.56 6.16
N GLY A 84 -4.93 0.11 6.76
CA GLY A 84 -4.96 -0.68 7.99
C GLY A 84 -5.22 -2.14 7.64
N SER A 85 -6.35 -2.69 8.11
CA SER A 85 -6.83 -4.04 7.77
C SER A 85 -7.28 -4.21 6.31
N CYS A 86 -7.51 -3.10 5.60
CA CYS A 86 -7.86 -3.07 4.19
C CYS A 86 -6.69 -3.51 3.32
N ILE A 87 -6.96 -3.85 2.06
CA ILE A 87 -5.94 -4.26 1.08
C ILE A 87 -5.98 -3.32 -0.12
N ALA A 88 -4.78 -3.01 -0.63
CA ALA A 88 -4.61 -2.49 -1.97
C ALA A 88 -3.93 -3.53 -2.86
N ALA A 89 -4.56 -3.86 -3.97
CA ALA A 89 -3.92 -4.58 -5.07
C ALA A 89 -3.44 -3.55 -6.10
N CYS A 90 -2.13 -3.57 -6.39
CA CYS A 90 -1.52 -2.82 -7.47
C CYS A 90 -1.28 -3.78 -8.63
N LEU A 91 -1.96 -3.57 -9.75
CA LEU A 91 -1.78 -4.36 -10.96
C LEU A 91 -0.99 -3.56 -11.99
N TRP A 92 -0.13 -4.24 -12.73
CA TRP A 92 0.71 -3.62 -13.75
C TRP A 92 0.93 -4.54 -14.95
N ASP A 93 0.78 -3.99 -16.15
CA ASP A 93 1.22 -4.60 -17.39
C ASP A 93 2.41 -3.82 -17.94
N SER A 94 3.58 -4.47 -17.94
CA SER A 94 4.84 -3.89 -18.43
C SER A 94 4.86 -3.60 -19.93
N ARG A 95 4.11 -4.36 -20.74
CA ARG A 95 4.07 -4.19 -22.21
C ARG A 95 3.19 -3.01 -22.59
N ALA A 96 2.02 -2.91 -21.98
CA ALA A 96 1.10 -1.81 -22.20
C ALA A 96 1.52 -0.53 -21.45
N ARG A 97 2.39 -0.65 -20.44
CA ARG A 97 2.75 0.42 -19.50
C ARG A 97 1.51 1.02 -18.81
N VAL A 98 0.56 0.15 -18.50
CA VAL A 98 -0.68 0.47 -17.81
C VAL A 98 -0.59 -0.13 -16.41
N GLY A 99 -0.98 0.65 -15.41
CA GLY A 99 -1.10 0.16 -14.05
C GLY A 99 -2.27 0.79 -13.33
N GLY A 100 -2.73 0.11 -12.30
CA GLY A 100 -3.74 0.67 -11.41
C GLY A 100 -3.65 0.12 -10.00
N MET A 101 -4.36 0.77 -9.09
CA MET A 101 -4.47 0.37 -7.70
C MET A 101 -5.91 0.48 -7.23
N ASN A 102 -6.39 -0.51 -6.50
CA ASN A 102 -7.66 -0.44 -5.76
C ASN A 102 -7.41 -0.31 -4.24
N HIS A 103 -8.49 -0.07 -3.49
CA HIS A 103 -8.49 -0.12 -2.03
C HIS A 103 -9.80 -0.73 -1.55
N PHE A 104 -9.82 -2.04 -1.31
CA PHE A 104 -11.00 -2.74 -0.80
C PHE A 104 -10.90 -3.01 0.71
N MET A 105 -12.05 -3.11 1.36
CA MET A 105 -12.16 -3.24 2.82
C MET A 105 -12.55 -4.65 3.28
N LEU A 106 -13.28 -5.39 2.45
CA LEU A 106 -13.86 -6.69 2.76
C LEU A 106 -13.68 -7.66 1.59
N PRO A 107 -13.64 -8.98 1.81
CA PRO A 107 -13.36 -9.95 0.75
C PRO A 107 -14.51 -10.04 -0.28
N ASP A 108 -15.72 -10.34 0.19
CA ASP A 108 -16.93 -10.46 -0.62
C ASP A 108 -18.11 -9.77 0.07
N GLY A 109 -19.01 -9.24 -0.75
CA GLY A 109 -20.33 -8.73 -0.36
C GLY A 109 -21.43 -9.68 -0.85
N ASP A 110 -22.66 -9.44 -0.43
CA ASP A 110 -23.80 -10.14 -1.05
C ASP A 110 -23.81 -9.86 -2.56
N LEU A 111 -24.25 -10.82 -3.37
CA LEU A 111 -24.29 -10.75 -4.85
C LEU A 111 -25.03 -9.51 -5.40
N ALA A 112 -25.85 -8.84 -4.57
CA ALA A 112 -26.56 -7.62 -4.91
C ALA A 112 -25.80 -6.32 -4.58
N ASP A 113 -24.71 -6.38 -3.79
CA ASP A 113 -23.94 -5.23 -3.33
C ASP A 113 -22.70 -5.01 -4.21
N ALA A 114 -22.92 -4.41 -5.38
CA ALA A 114 -21.88 -4.01 -6.32
C ALA A 114 -21.14 -2.75 -5.82
N SER A 115 -20.32 -2.92 -4.77
CA SER A 115 -19.57 -1.84 -4.14
C SER A 115 -18.06 -2.10 -4.19
N GLY A 116 -17.27 -1.07 -4.54
CA GLY A 116 -15.79 -1.12 -4.54
C GLY A 116 -15.19 -1.42 -3.16
N ARG A 117 -16.02 -1.48 -2.12
CA ARG A 117 -15.65 -1.88 -0.77
C ARG A 117 -15.33 -3.37 -0.67
N TYR A 118 -15.86 -4.20 -1.57
CA TYR A 118 -15.60 -5.64 -1.62
C TYR A 118 -14.53 -5.99 -2.65
N GLY A 119 -13.68 -6.92 -2.29
CA GLY A 119 -12.50 -7.32 -3.06
C GLY A 119 -12.87 -7.87 -4.44
N SER A 120 -13.91 -8.71 -4.55
CA SER A 120 -14.33 -9.28 -5.83
C SER A 120 -14.70 -8.20 -6.86
N TYR A 121 -15.57 -7.28 -6.48
CA TYR A 121 -15.96 -6.16 -7.34
C TYR A 121 -14.81 -5.18 -7.59
N ALA A 122 -14.00 -4.85 -6.58
CA ALA A 122 -12.86 -3.95 -6.73
C ALA A 122 -11.76 -4.50 -7.65
N MET A 123 -11.51 -5.81 -7.61
CA MET A 123 -10.55 -6.47 -8.49
C MET A 123 -11.08 -6.54 -9.93
N GLU A 124 -12.36 -6.86 -10.11
CA GLU A 124 -12.98 -6.91 -11.42
C GLU A 124 -12.99 -5.53 -12.11
N LEU A 125 -13.39 -4.47 -11.39
CA LEU A 125 -13.32 -3.10 -11.89
C LEU A 125 -11.90 -2.73 -12.31
N LEU A 126 -10.92 -3.01 -11.46
CA LEU A 126 -9.52 -2.68 -11.72
C LEU A 126 -9.00 -3.35 -12.99
N ILE A 127 -9.21 -4.67 -13.12
CA ILE A 127 -8.75 -5.43 -14.28
C ILE A 127 -9.46 -4.95 -15.54
N ASN A 128 -10.78 -4.77 -15.51
CA ASN A 128 -11.55 -4.35 -16.67
C ASN A 128 -11.13 -2.95 -17.18
N GLU A 129 -10.81 -2.03 -16.27
CA GLU A 129 -10.33 -0.69 -16.65
C GLU A 129 -8.89 -0.74 -17.20
N MET A 130 -8.03 -1.61 -16.68
CA MET A 130 -6.71 -1.85 -17.30
C MET A 130 -6.83 -2.44 -18.71
N LEU A 131 -7.74 -3.39 -18.93
CA LEU A 131 -7.98 -3.98 -20.26
C LEU A 131 -8.45 -2.93 -21.28
N LYS A 132 -9.28 -1.97 -20.85
CA LYS A 132 -9.73 -0.85 -21.71
C LYS A 132 -8.59 0.07 -22.15
N LEU A 133 -7.52 0.15 -21.38
CA LEU A 133 -6.29 0.88 -21.72
C LEU A 133 -5.25 0.00 -22.46
N GLY A 134 -5.63 -1.22 -22.85
CA GLY A 134 -4.79 -2.09 -23.68
C GLY A 134 -3.86 -3.05 -22.91
N ALA A 135 -3.99 -3.14 -21.58
CA ALA A 135 -3.35 -4.20 -20.81
C ALA A 135 -3.90 -5.57 -21.22
N ARG A 136 -3.13 -6.63 -20.95
CA ARG A 136 -3.52 -8.02 -21.20
C ARG A 136 -3.35 -8.84 -19.93
N ARG A 137 -4.35 -9.68 -19.61
CA ARG A 137 -4.35 -10.48 -18.36
C ARG A 137 -3.09 -11.34 -18.25
N GLU A 138 -2.63 -11.89 -19.36
CA GLU A 138 -1.48 -12.80 -19.42
C GLU A 138 -0.15 -12.12 -19.10
N THR A 139 -0.09 -10.79 -19.16
CA THR A 139 1.11 -9.98 -18.90
C THR A 139 0.98 -9.10 -17.66
N MET A 140 -0.16 -9.16 -16.96
CA MET A 140 -0.35 -8.48 -15.68
C MET A 140 0.48 -9.13 -14.58
N GLN A 141 0.96 -8.31 -13.67
CA GLN A 141 1.61 -8.71 -12.43
C GLN A 141 0.97 -7.95 -11.27
N ALA A 142 0.93 -8.58 -10.11
CA ALA A 142 0.33 -8.01 -8.91
C ALA A 142 1.37 -7.68 -7.85
N LYS A 143 1.13 -6.57 -7.13
CA LYS A 143 1.76 -6.25 -5.85
C LYS A 143 0.68 -5.94 -4.83
N ILE A 144 0.72 -6.59 -3.67
CA ILE A 144 -0.35 -6.48 -2.67
C ILE A 144 0.18 -5.91 -1.35
N PHE A 145 -0.60 -5.04 -0.74
CA PHE A 145 -0.21 -4.33 0.47
C PHE A 145 -1.39 -4.19 1.44
N GLY A 146 -1.11 -4.10 2.75
CA GLY A 146 -2.12 -3.80 3.77
C GLY A 146 -2.37 -4.96 4.73
N GLY A 147 -3.64 -5.22 5.07
CA GLY A 147 -4.02 -6.37 5.90
C GLY A 147 -3.56 -6.29 7.35
N ALA A 148 -3.20 -5.10 7.84
CA ALA A 148 -2.64 -4.92 9.18
C ALA A 148 -3.65 -5.23 10.30
N GLN A 149 -3.18 -5.86 11.38
CA GLN A 149 -3.95 -6.19 12.57
C GLN A 149 -3.91 -5.04 13.58
N VAL A 150 -4.79 -4.06 13.41
CA VAL A 150 -4.74 -2.79 14.18
C VAL A 150 -5.36 -2.88 15.59
N MET A 151 -6.02 -3.99 15.96
CA MET A 151 -6.62 -4.19 17.30
C MET A 151 -6.34 -5.60 17.83
N HIS A 152 -5.86 -5.69 19.08
CA HIS A 152 -5.41 -6.95 19.71
C HIS A 152 -6.53 -7.74 20.44
N ASN A 153 -7.73 -7.17 20.62
CA ASN A 153 -8.69 -7.63 21.64
C ASN A 153 -10.01 -8.25 21.13
N PHE A 154 -10.10 -8.76 19.91
CA PHE A 154 -11.32 -9.50 19.51
C PHE A 154 -11.00 -10.87 18.91
N THR A 155 -11.53 -11.89 19.57
CA THR A 155 -11.54 -13.32 19.26
C THR A 155 -12.44 -13.68 18.05
N THR A 156 -12.58 -12.77 17.09
CA THR A 156 -13.33 -12.93 15.84
C THR A 156 -12.37 -12.71 14.67
N MET A 157 -12.14 -13.76 13.88
CA MET A 157 -11.29 -13.83 12.67
C MET A 157 -10.82 -12.48 12.12
N ASN A 158 -9.51 -12.29 12.09
CA ASN A 158 -8.91 -11.00 11.75
C ASN A 158 -9.30 -10.54 10.35
N VAL A 159 -9.93 -9.36 10.23
CA VAL A 159 -10.36 -8.79 8.93
C VAL A 159 -9.19 -8.69 7.95
N GLY A 160 -8.00 -8.32 8.44
CA GLY A 160 -6.80 -8.23 7.61
C GLY A 160 -6.36 -9.57 7.03
N GLU A 161 -6.46 -10.64 7.82
CA GLU A 161 -6.16 -12.01 7.37
C GLU A 161 -7.18 -12.50 6.33
N ARG A 162 -8.47 -12.24 6.56
CA ARG A 162 -9.54 -12.58 5.59
C ARG A 162 -9.34 -11.86 4.26
N ASN A 163 -9.03 -10.57 4.29
CA ASN A 163 -8.77 -9.78 3.09
C ASN A 163 -7.52 -10.25 2.36
N THR A 164 -6.47 -10.62 3.10
CA THR A 164 -5.23 -11.16 2.54
C THR A 164 -5.49 -12.51 1.86
N ASN A 165 -6.15 -13.44 2.54
CA ASN A 165 -6.50 -14.75 1.98
C ASN A 165 -7.37 -14.62 0.72
N PHE A 166 -8.32 -13.69 0.74
CA PHE A 166 -9.15 -13.40 -0.43
C PHE A 166 -8.30 -12.96 -1.63
N VAL A 167 -7.44 -11.93 -1.49
CA VAL A 167 -6.70 -11.40 -2.64
C VAL A 167 -5.70 -12.41 -3.19
N LEU A 168 -5.09 -13.22 -2.32
CA LEU A 168 -4.20 -14.33 -2.72
C LEU A 168 -4.96 -15.35 -3.58
N ASN A 169 -6.12 -15.80 -3.12
CA ASN A 169 -6.94 -16.78 -3.83
C ASN A 169 -7.49 -16.21 -5.15
N TYR A 170 -7.93 -14.94 -5.15
CA TYR A 170 -8.43 -14.27 -6.34
C TYR A 170 -7.34 -14.19 -7.42
N LEU A 171 -6.15 -13.69 -7.07
CA LEU A 171 -5.04 -13.55 -8.01
C LEU A 171 -4.53 -14.90 -8.52
N HIS A 172 -4.51 -15.93 -7.66
CA HIS A 172 -4.19 -17.29 -8.06
C HIS A 172 -5.20 -17.82 -9.09
N THR A 173 -6.49 -17.63 -8.84
CA THR A 173 -7.58 -18.08 -9.73
C THR A 173 -7.52 -17.36 -11.08
N GLU A 174 -7.27 -16.05 -11.08
CA GLU A 174 -7.09 -15.23 -12.28
C GLU A 174 -5.73 -15.44 -12.97
N ARG A 175 -4.84 -16.27 -12.40
CA ARG A 175 -3.50 -16.56 -12.91
C ARG A 175 -2.63 -15.30 -13.05
N ILE A 176 -2.82 -14.31 -12.18
CA ILE A 176 -2.01 -13.10 -12.12
C ILE A 176 -0.91 -13.31 -11.07
N PRO A 177 0.38 -13.41 -11.44
CA PRO A 177 1.45 -13.66 -10.49
C PRO A 177 1.66 -12.48 -9.55
N ILE A 178 1.82 -12.77 -8.26
CA ILE A 178 2.24 -11.80 -7.25
C ILE A 178 3.76 -11.71 -7.27
N VAL A 179 4.29 -10.53 -7.58
CA VAL A 179 5.75 -10.29 -7.67
C VAL A 179 6.31 -9.57 -6.43
N SER A 180 5.45 -9.06 -5.56
CA SER A 180 5.83 -8.43 -4.30
C SER A 180 4.62 -8.32 -3.37
N GLU A 181 4.85 -8.46 -2.07
CA GLU A 181 3.80 -8.25 -1.06
C GLU A 181 4.37 -7.66 0.24
N ASP A 182 3.57 -6.82 0.91
CA ASP A 182 3.77 -6.42 2.31
C ASP A 182 2.40 -6.35 2.98
N VAL A 183 1.93 -7.51 3.44
CA VAL A 183 0.61 -7.74 4.03
C VAL A 183 0.72 -8.14 5.50
N LEU A 184 -0.40 -8.21 6.21
CA LEU A 184 -0.48 -8.58 7.64
C LEU A 184 0.35 -7.62 8.51
N ASP A 185 1.01 -8.11 9.56
CA ASP A 185 1.72 -7.28 10.55
C ASP A 185 0.77 -6.35 11.33
N ILE A 186 1.27 -5.65 12.34
CA ILE A 186 0.48 -4.71 13.14
C ILE A 186 0.46 -3.32 12.51
N TYR A 187 1.46 -2.94 11.71
CA TYR A 187 1.62 -1.54 11.28
C TYR A 187 0.73 -1.14 10.09
N PRO A 188 0.04 0.02 10.15
CA PRO A 188 -0.58 0.63 8.99
C PRO A 188 0.48 1.01 7.95
N ARG A 189 0.09 1.09 6.69
CA ARG A 189 1.04 1.30 5.57
C ARG A 189 0.58 2.44 4.70
N LYS A 190 1.47 3.39 4.42
CA LYS A 190 1.32 4.30 3.28
C LYS A 190 1.90 3.60 2.05
N VAL A 191 1.08 3.45 1.01
CA VAL A 191 1.46 2.85 -0.28
C VAL A 191 1.50 3.94 -1.34
N VAL A 192 2.52 3.87 -2.17
CA VAL A 192 2.75 4.75 -3.31
C VAL A 192 3.04 3.88 -4.52
N PHE A 193 2.26 4.01 -5.58
CA PHE A 193 2.35 3.18 -6.78
C PHE A 193 2.51 4.04 -8.04
N PHE A 194 3.42 3.61 -8.91
CA PHE A 194 3.76 4.27 -10.17
C PHE A 194 3.22 3.41 -11.32
N PRO A 195 2.04 3.73 -11.87
CA PRO A 195 1.28 2.83 -12.73
C PRO A 195 2.02 2.48 -14.03
N VAL A 196 2.78 3.42 -14.57
CA VAL A 196 3.52 3.24 -15.83
C VAL A 196 4.75 2.33 -15.69
N THR A 197 5.39 2.29 -14.51
CA THR A 197 6.61 1.47 -14.26
C THR A 197 6.36 0.25 -13.40
N GLY A 198 5.16 0.14 -12.82
CA GLY A 198 4.83 -0.88 -11.83
C GLY A 198 5.58 -0.74 -10.51
N LYS A 199 6.39 0.31 -10.31
CA LYS A 199 7.12 0.50 -9.06
C LYS A 199 6.12 0.77 -7.92
N ALA A 200 6.37 0.16 -6.77
CA ALA A 200 5.62 0.40 -5.56
C ALA A 200 6.59 0.74 -4.42
N MET A 201 6.16 1.64 -3.54
CA MET A 201 6.88 2.00 -2.32
C MET A 201 5.93 1.92 -1.14
N VAL A 202 6.42 1.38 -0.04
CA VAL A 202 5.64 1.19 1.18
C VAL A 202 6.38 1.83 2.34
N LYS A 203 5.64 2.57 3.16
CA LYS A 203 6.12 3.06 4.45
C LYS A 203 5.19 2.57 5.54
N ARG A 204 5.70 1.71 6.43
CA ARG A 204 5.03 1.35 7.69
C ARG A 204 4.94 2.59 8.58
N LEU A 205 3.75 2.85 9.11
CA LEU A 205 3.42 4.00 9.93
C LEU A 205 3.40 3.58 11.40
N ALA A 206 3.81 4.49 12.29
CA ALA A 206 3.72 4.24 13.72
C ALA A 206 2.24 4.08 14.14
N HIS A 207 1.99 3.17 15.08
CA HIS A 207 0.70 3.05 15.74
C HIS A 207 0.40 4.31 16.56
N ALA A 208 -0.86 4.76 16.53
CA ALA A 208 -1.33 5.82 17.42
C ALA A 208 -1.47 5.36 18.89
N HIS A 209 -1.32 4.05 19.16
CA HIS A 209 -1.46 3.44 20.48
C HIS A 209 -0.13 2.84 20.96
N PRO A 210 0.57 3.48 21.93
CA PRO A 210 1.90 3.06 22.40
C PRO A 210 1.93 1.74 23.18
N ASP A 211 0.78 1.23 23.64
CA ASP A 211 0.72 0.04 24.50
C ASP A 211 1.10 -1.27 23.78
N ALA A 212 0.86 -1.35 22.46
CA ALA A 212 1.25 -2.50 21.65
C ALA A 212 2.78 -2.65 21.53
N LEU A 213 3.51 -1.53 21.45
CA LEU A 213 4.97 -1.50 21.41
C LEU A 213 5.60 -1.98 22.73
N ALA A 214 4.93 -1.67 23.85
CA ALA A 214 5.39 -2.11 25.18
C ALA A 214 5.24 -3.63 25.36
N GLN A 215 4.25 -4.25 24.71
CA GLN A 215 3.99 -5.68 24.81
C GLN A 215 4.95 -6.51 23.94
N GLU A 216 5.33 -6.01 22.75
CA GLU A 216 6.39 -6.61 21.92
C GLU A 216 7.78 -6.50 22.58
N ALA A 217 8.11 -5.33 23.15
CA ALA A 217 9.36 -5.16 23.90
C ALA A 217 9.45 -6.14 25.08
N ARG A 218 8.33 -6.38 25.77
CA ARG A 218 8.23 -7.37 26.85
C ARG A 218 8.26 -8.81 26.32
N GLY A 219 7.61 -9.12 25.20
CA GLY A 219 7.62 -10.46 24.59
C GLY A 219 9.01 -10.88 24.09
N ASN A 220 9.75 -9.94 23.49
CA ASN A 220 11.13 -10.15 23.09
C ASN A 220 12.05 -10.28 24.31
N ALA A 221 11.86 -9.48 25.36
CA ALA A 221 12.60 -9.61 26.61
C ALA A 221 12.36 -10.97 27.30
N VAL A 222 11.12 -11.47 27.33
CA VAL A 222 10.79 -12.77 27.93
C VAL A 222 11.38 -13.93 27.12
N THR A 223 11.46 -13.80 25.79
CA THR A 223 12.09 -14.80 24.92
C THR A 223 13.62 -14.83 25.12
N VAL A 224 14.26 -13.67 25.29
CA VAL A 224 15.70 -13.55 25.59
C VAL A 224 16.05 -14.06 27.00
N VAL A 225 15.16 -13.87 27.98
CA VAL A 225 15.36 -14.41 29.34
C VAL A 225 15.18 -15.94 29.37
N LYS A 226 14.30 -16.51 28.54
CA LYS A 226 14.17 -17.98 28.42
C LYS A 226 15.34 -18.64 27.68
N SER A 227 15.98 -17.96 26.73
CA SER A 227 17.13 -18.52 26.00
C SER A 227 18.46 -18.44 26.75
N THR A 228 18.53 -17.73 27.87
CA THR A 228 19.74 -17.61 28.70
C THR A 228 19.75 -18.53 29.93
N ALA A 229 18.68 -19.29 30.16
CA ALA A 229 18.59 -20.29 31.23
C ALA A 229 19.00 -21.69 30.71
N GLY A 230 20.26 -21.86 30.32
CA GLY A 230 20.74 -23.17 29.84
C GLY A 230 22.21 -23.16 29.49
N GLY A 231 23.07 -23.24 30.51
CA GLY A 231 24.50 -23.43 30.31
C GLY A 231 25.25 -23.38 31.62
N SER A 232 25.41 -24.53 32.29
CA SER A 232 26.40 -24.70 33.34
C SER A 232 27.79 -24.47 32.73
N VAL A 233 28.50 -23.46 33.23
CA VAL A 233 29.90 -23.21 32.90
C VAL A 233 30.74 -24.15 33.77
N ASP A 234 31.38 -25.15 33.17
CA ASP A 234 32.55 -25.80 33.75
C ASP A 234 33.80 -25.22 33.11
N LEU A 235 34.67 -24.67 33.95
CA LEU A 235 36.01 -24.18 33.63
C LEU A 235 37.00 -25.33 33.82
N PHE A 236 37.50 -25.91 32.72
CA PHE A 236 38.84 -26.49 32.57
C PHE A 236 39.27 -26.40 31.10
#